data_AF-Q582N6-F1
#
_entry.id   AF-Q582N6-F1
#
_cell.length_a   1.000
_cell.length_b   1.000
_cell.length_c   1.000
_cell.angle_alpha   90.00
_cell.angle_beta   90.00
_cell.angle_gamma   90.00
#
_symmetry.space_group_name_H-M   'P 1'
#
loop_
_entity.id
_entity.type
_entity.pdbx_description
1 polymer ?
#
loop_
_entity_poly.entity_id
_entity_poly.type
_entity_poly.pdbx_seq_one_letter_code
_entity_poly.pdbx_strand_id
1 'polypeptide(L)'
;MADNEEVPPSGPRMTREETDELVRRLYDQQMERAARREEERQRQLARPFCSSRRIKKDEEENLVRRIYDVQRERFQQSKEERERRLTLELQSKDKKLPESEIQDQVDRIYNQEVAKSKARREELQKRYLPEVPPKTIGKKQLKESVERLFRVDYVKRDEELFKKHVYPYDPPTTKISRTDVEAMANRLSRRGS
;
A
#
# COMPACT_ATOMS: atom_id res chain seq x y z
N MET A 1 -23.49 18.97 -48.92
CA MET A 1 -22.50 18.40 -49.85
C MET A 1 -22.48 16.90 -49.59
N ALA A 2 -23.05 16.13 -50.52
CA ALA A 2 -23.23 14.68 -50.49
C ALA A 2 -24.09 14.15 -49.32
N ASP A 3 -25.41 14.26 -49.49
CA ASP A 3 -26.38 13.42 -48.82
C ASP A 3 -26.12 11.96 -49.24
N ASN A 4 -25.53 11.17 -48.35
CA ASN A 4 -25.42 9.73 -48.52
C ASN A 4 -26.82 9.13 -48.35
N GLU A 5 -27.61 9.11 -49.42
CA GLU A 5 -28.79 8.27 -49.52
C GLU A 5 -28.33 6.81 -49.52
N GLU A 6 -28.25 6.21 -48.33
CA GLU A 6 -28.19 4.76 -48.17
C GLU A 6 -29.48 4.16 -48.73
N VAL A 7 -29.43 3.79 -50.01
CA VAL A 7 -30.45 2.96 -50.63
C VAL A 7 -30.51 1.64 -49.86
N PRO A 8 -31.61 1.36 -49.12
CA PRO A 8 -31.70 0.11 -48.38
C PRO A 8 -31.74 -1.04 -49.40
N PRO A 9 -30.95 -2.10 -49.22
CA PRO A 9 -30.87 -3.19 -50.19
C PRO A 9 -32.27 -3.78 -50.39
N SER A 10 -32.74 -3.73 -51.64
CA SER A 10 -34.00 -4.32 -52.11
C SER A 10 -33.87 -5.85 -52.14
N GLY A 11 -33.76 -6.44 -50.94
CA GLY A 11 -33.88 -7.88 -50.74
C GLY A 11 -35.35 -8.23 -50.45
N PRO A 12 -35.80 -9.44 -50.80
CA PRO A 12 -37.10 -9.95 -50.37
C PRO A 12 -37.21 -9.81 -48.84
N ARG A 13 -38.26 -9.12 -48.36
CA ARG A 13 -38.53 -9.00 -46.92
C ARG A 13 -38.94 -10.38 -46.39
N MET A 14 -37.95 -11.14 -45.95
CA MET A 14 -38.16 -12.43 -45.29
C MET A 14 -39.07 -12.22 -44.06
N THR A 15 -40.00 -13.14 -43.84
CA THR A 15 -40.82 -13.15 -42.63
C THR A 15 -39.96 -13.48 -41.40
N ARG A 16 -40.38 -13.10 -40.19
CA ARG A 16 -39.59 -13.37 -38.96
C ARG A 16 -39.28 -14.86 -38.79
N GLU A 17 -40.25 -15.71 -39.13
CA GLU A 17 -40.10 -17.16 -39.09
C GLU A 17 -39.03 -17.66 -40.07
N GLU A 18 -39.04 -17.15 -41.31
CA GLU A 18 -38.00 -17.43 -42.30
C GLU A 18 -36.61 -16.94 -41.84
N THR A 19 -36.54 -15.80 -41.15
CA THR A 19 -35.26 -15.32 -40.58
C THR A 19 -34.75 -16.24 -39.48
N ASP A 20 -35.62 -16.72 -38.59
CA ASP A 20 -35.23 -17.61 -37.50
C ASP A 20 -34.80 -18.99 -38.04
N GLU A 21 -35.50 -19.52 -39.03
CA GLU A 21 -35.11 -20.76 -39.72
C GLU A 21 -33.78 -20.62 -40.45
N LEU A 22 -33.52 -19.47 -41.08
CA LEU A 22 -32.24 -19.20 -41.72
C LEU A 22 -31.10 -19.13 -40.69
N VAL A 23 -31.31 -18.46 -39.56
CA VAL A 23 -30.33 -18.39 -38.47
C VAL A 23 -30.03 -19.77 -37.92
N ARG A 24 -31.04 -20.61 -37.67
CA ARG A 24 -30.86 -22.01 -37.24
C ARG A 24 -30.04 -22.81 -38.25
N ARG A 25 -30.42 -22.77 -39.54
CA ARG A 25 -29.68 -23.45 -40.62
C ARG A 25 -28.22 -22.99 -40.72
N LEU A 26 -27.96 -21.69 -40.58
CA LEU A 26 -26.60 -21.14 -40.61
C LEU A 26 -25.80 -21.58 -39.37
N TYR A 27 -26.41 -21.58 -38.20
CA TYR A 27 -25.78 -22.06 -36.97
C TYR A 27 -25.41 -23.55 -37.10
N ASP A 28 -26.35 -24.40 -37.52
CA ASP A 28 -26.11 -25.83 -37.70
C ASP A 28 -25.01 -26.07 -38.75
N GLN A 29 -25.04 -25.33 -39.87
CA GLN A 29 -23.99 -25.40 -40.89
C GLN A 29 -22.61 -24.98 -40.35
N GLN A 30 -22.55 -23.96 -39.49
CA GLN A 30 -21.29 -23.56 -38.83
C GLN A 30 -20.81 -24.63 -37.85
N MET A 31 -21.71 -25.24 -37.10
CA MET A 31 -21.41 -26.33 -36.18
C MET A 31 -20.91 -27.58 -36.92
N GLU A 32 -21.54 -27.95 -38.04
CA GLU A 32 -21.06 -29.05 -38.90
C GLU A 32 -19.67 -28.76 -39.47
N ARG A 33 -19.41 -27.53 -39.93
CA ARG A 33 -18.08 -27.12 -40.41
C ARG A 33 -17.04 -27.15 -39.29
N ALA A 34 -17.42 -26.81 -38.07
CA ALA A 34 -16.55 -26.91 -36.91
C ALA A 34 -16.28 -28.38 -36.54
N ALA A 35 -17.32 -29.22 -36.53
CA ALA A 35 -17.23 -30.65 -36.26
C ALA A 35 -16.34 -31.37 -37.28
N ARG A 36 -16.50 -31.10 -38.58
CA ARG A 36 -15.64 -31.67 -39.63
C ARG A 36 -14.18 -31.28 -39.46
N ARG A 37 -13.90 -30.00 -39.13
CA ARG A 37 -12.53 -29.55 -38.83
C ARG A 37 -11.95 -30.26 -37.60
N GLU A 38 -12.76 -30.49 -36.59
CA GLU A 38 -12.34 -31.21 -35.39
C GLU A 38 -12.10 -32.70 -35.66
N GLU A 39 -12.95 -33.35 -36.45
CA GLU A 39 -12.73 -34.73 -36.91
C GLU A 39 -11.45 -34.86 -37.74
N GLU A 40 -11.18 -33.92 -38.65
CA GLU A 40 -9.93 -33.89 -39.41
C GLU A 40 -8.72 -33.72 -38.51
N ARG A 41 -8.80 -32.85 -37.50
CA ARG A 41 -7.75 -32.67 -36.49
C ARG A 41 -7.52 -33.96 -35.70
N GLN A 42 -8.58 -34.61 -35.24
CA GLN A 42 -8.49 -35.88 -34.52
C GLN A 42 -7.91 -36.99 -35.39
N ARG A 43 -8.30 -37.07 -36.67
CA ARG A 43 -7.70 -38.02 -37.62
C ARG A 43 -6.21 -37.76 -37.82
N GLN A 44 -5.78 -36.50 -37.88
CA GLN A 44 -4.37 -36.15 -37.98
C GLN A 44 -3.59 -36.52 -36.70
N LEU A 45 -4.17 -36.30 -35.52
CA LEU A 45 -3.57 -36.68 -34.24
C LEU A 45 -3.51 -38.19 -34.03
N ALA A 46 -4.53 -38.92 -34.50
CA ALA A 46 -4.59 -40.37 -34.43
C ALA A 46 -3.62 -41.07 -35.40
N ARG A 47 -3.08 -40.36 -36.40
CA ARG A 47 -2.01 -40.91 -37.23
C ARG A 47 -0.80 -41.19 -36.32
N PRO A 48 -0.32 -42.44 -36.25
CA PRO A 48 0.80 -42.78 -35.41
C PRO A 48 2.05 -42.03 -35.87
N PHE A 49 2.41 -40.97 -35.15
CA PHE A 49 3.60 -40.15 -35.41
C PHE A 49 4.88 -40.77 -34.85
N CYS A 50 4.87 -42.04 -34.46
CA CYS A 50 6.05 -42.74 -33.98
C CYS A 50 7.05 -42.97 -35.12
N SER A 51 7.76 -41.93 -35.55
CA SER A 51 9.04 -42.11 -36.19
C SER A 51 9.94 -42.75 -35.14
N SER A 52 10.17 -44.06 -35.24
CA SER A 52 11.04 -44.85 -34.36
C SER A 52 12.53 -44.45 -34.44
N ARG A 53 12.83 -43.29 -35.03
CA ARG A 53 14.18 -42.77 -35.16
C ARG A 53 14.59 -42.26 -33.78
N ARG A 54 15.61 -42.92 -33.22
CA ARG A 54 16.37 -42.35 -32.09
C ARG A 54 16.96 -41.04 -32.58
N ILE A 55 16.50 -39.93 -31.99
CA ILE A 55 17.05 -38.61 -32.25
C ILE A 55 18.49 -38.62 -31.72
N LYS A 56 19.42 -38.03 -32.46
CA LYS A 56 20.79 -37.89 -31.98
C LYS A 56 20.83 -36.82 -30.89
N LYS A 57 21.71 -36.96 -29.89
CA LYS A 57 21.80 -36.00 -28.77
C LYS A 57 21.90 -34.54 -29.23
N ASP A 58 22.68 -34.26 -30.28
CA ASP A 58 22.84 -32.90 -30.83
C ASP A 58 21.52 -32.34 -31.38
N GLU A 59 20.69 -33.18 -31.99
CA GLU A 59 19.37 -32.79 -32.50
C GLU A 59 18.38 -32.54 -31.35
N GLU A 60 18.47 -33.31 -30.26
CA GLU A 60 17.68 -33.09 -29.04
C GLU A 60 18.06 -31.75 -28.39
N GLU A 61 19.35 -31.46 -28.24
CA GLU A 61 19.81 -30.17 -27.70
C GLU A 61 19.34 -28.99 -28.56
N ASN A 62 19.42 -29.11 -29.89
CA ASN A 62 18.93 -28.09 -30.82
C ASN A 62 17.40 -27.94 -30.76
N LEU A 63 16.65 -29.02 -30.51
CA LEU A 63 15.21 -28.96 -30.28
C LEU A 63 14.90 -28.23 -28.97
N VAL A 64 15.60 -28.58 -27.88
CA VAL A 64 15.42 -27.97 -26.57
C VAL A 64 15.73 -26.47 -26.62
N ARG A 65 16.83 -26.06 -27.27
CA ARG A 65 17.17 -24.65 -27.46
C ARG A 65 16.07 -23.91 -28.22
N ARG A 66 15.60 -24.45 -29.35
CA ARG A 66 14.48 -23.86 -30.11
C ARG A 66 13.21 -23.72 -29.28
N ILE A 67 12.85 -24.75 -28.51
CA ILE A 67 11.66 -24.69 -27.65
C ILE A 67 11.84 -23.60 -26.58
N TYR A 68 13.01 -23.51 -25.97
CA TYR A 68 13.32 -22.49 -24.98
C TYR A 68 13.24 -21.08 -25.57
N ASP A 69 13.86 -20.86 -26.73
CA ASP A 69 13.86 -19.55 -27.41
C ASP A 69 12.42 -19.15 -27.79
N VAL A 70 11.64 -20.07 -28.36
CA VAL A 70 10.22 -19.82 -28.69
C VAL A 70 9.40 -19.51 -27.43
N GLN A 71 9.61 -20.23 -26.32
CA GLN A 71 8.92 -19.94 -25.06
C GLN A 71 9.31 -18.57 -24.50
N ARG A 72 10.59 -18.21 -24.59
CA ARG A 72 11.12 -16.92 -24.16
C ARG A 72 10.55 -15.78 -25.00
N GLU A 73 10.52 -15.93 -26.32
CA GLU A 73 9.90 -14.96 -27.24
C GLU A 73 8.41 -14.77 -26.95
N ARG A 74 7.67 -15.87 -26.76
CA ARG A 74 6.25 -15.81 -26.39
C ARG A 74 6.03 -15.08 -25.07
N PHE A 75 6.89 -15.33 -24.07
CA PHE A 75 6.83 -14.63 -22.79
C PHE A 75 7.11 -13.14 -22.94
N GLN A 76 8.13 -12.79 -23.73
CA GLN A 76 8.50 -11.40 -24.02
C GLN A 76 7.38 -10.66 -24.76
N GLN A 77 6.80 -11.26 -25.80
CA GLN A 77 5.65 -10.71 -26.52
C GLN A 77 4.44 -10.53 -25.61
N SER A 78 4.15 -11.49 -24.74
CA SER A 78 3.04 -11.38 -23.78
C SER A 78 3.28 -10.29 -22.74
N LYS A 79 4.53 -10.07 -22.32
CA LYS A 79 4.90 -8.96 -21.44
C LYS A 79 4.70 -7.62 -22.14
N GLU A 80 5.23 -7.47 -23.36
CA GLU A 80 5.10 -6.25 -24.15
C GLU A 80 3.64 -5.94 -24.49
N GLU A 81 2.82 -6.95 -24.80
CA GLU A 81 1.40 -6.76 -25.05
C GLU A 81 0.66 -6.24 -23.81
N ARG A 82 0.97 -6.77 -22.62
CA ARG A 82 0.40 -6.27 -21.36
C ARG A 82 0.84 -4.86 -21.03
N GLU A 83 2.12 -4.53 -21.24
CA GLU A 83 2.63 -3.17 -21.04
C GLU A 83 1.97 -2.19 -22.02
N ARG A 84 1.83 -2.56 -23.30
CA ARG A 84 1.12 -1.76 -24.31
C ARG A 84 -0.34 -1.53 -23.91
N ARG A 85 -1.06 -2.58 -23.49
CA ARG A 85 -2.45 -2.47 -23.01
C ARG A 85 -2.53 -1.52 -21.81
N LEU A 86 -1.63 -1.64 -20.84
CA LEU A 86 -1.59 -0.75 -19.68
C LEU A 86 -1.34 0.72 -20.10
N THR A 87 -0.39 0.97 -21.02
CA THR A 87 -0.12 2.34 -21.49
C THR A 87 -1.30 2.94 -22.24
N LEU A 88 -2.01 2.15 -23.04
CA LEU A 88 -3.20 2.60 -23.75
C LEU A 88 -4.36 2.88 -22.80
N GLU A 89 -4.54 2.05 -21.77
CA GLU A 89 -5.54 2.28 -20.73
C GLU A 89 -5.23 3.53 -19.90
N LEU A 90 -3.95 3.79 -19.60
CA LEU A 90 -3.52 5.02 -18.93
C LEU A 90 -3.79 6.24 -19.82
N GLN A 91 -3.34 6.21 -21.08
CA GLN A 91 -3.56 7.30 -22.04
C GLN A 91 -5.04 7.57 -22.32
N SER A 92 -5.87 6.53 -22.41
CA SER A 92 -7.32 6.70 -22.58
C SER A 92 -7.99 7.33 -21.36
N LYS A 93 -7.39 7.18 -20.17
CA LYS A 93 -7.87 7.76 -18.91
C LYS A 93 -7.28 9.13 -18.63
N ASP A 94 -6.24 9.54 -19.35
CA ASP A 94 -5.65 10.88 -19.31
C ASP A 94 -6.59 11.91 -19.96
N LYS A 95 -7.76 12.11 -19.35
CA LYS A 95 -8.55 13.32 -19.59
C LYS A 95 -7.74 14.47 -19.00
N LYS A 96 -7.36 15.43 -19.84
CA LYS A 96 -6.85 16.72 -19.37
C LYS A 96 -7.98 17.41 -18.62
N LEU A 97 -8.03 17.22 -17.31
CA LEU A 97 -8.98 17.90 -16.45
C LEU A 97 -8.59 19.38 -16.39
N PRO A 98 -9.57 20.30 -16.43
CA PRO A 98 -9.28 21.71 -16.21
C PRO A 98 -8.74 21.91 -14.79
N GLU A 99 -7.84 22.89 -14.61
CA GLU A 99 -7.17 23.16 -13.33
C GLU A 99 -8.17 23.37 -12.18
N SER A 100 -9.36 23.92 -12.47
CA SER A 100 -10.43 24.09 -11.49
C SER A 100 -10.96 22.77 -10.92
N GLU A 101 -11.15 21.75 -11.76
CA GLU A 101 -11.63 20.44 -11.30
C GLU A 101 -10.55 19.71 -10.47
N ILE A 102 -9.27 19.91 -10.82
CA ILE A 102 -8.15 19.38 -10.03
C ILE A 102 -8.15 20.05 -8.66
N GLN A 103 -8.30 21.37 -8.60
CA GLN A 103 -8.35 22.10 -7.33
C GLN A 103 -9.53 21.65 -6.47
N ASP A 104 -10.73 21.51 -7.04
CA ASP A 104 -11.91 21.00 -6.34
C ASP A 104 -11.69 19.58 -5.78
N GLN A 105 -10.98 18.73 -6.51
CA GLN A 105 -10.63 17.38 -6.04
C GLN A 105 -9.62 17.43 -4.90
N VAL A 106 -8.57 18.26 -5.02
CA VAL A 106 -7.56 18.45 -3.98
C VAL A 106 -8.21 19.00 -2.71
N ASP A 107 -9.05 20.03 -2.83
CA ASP A 107 -9.75 20.64 -1.70
C ASP A 107 -10.69 19.63 -1.04
N ARG A 108 -11.39 18.81 -1.83
CA ARG A 108 -12.22 17.73 -1.30
C ARG A 108 -11.40 16.72 -0.51
N ILE A 109 -10.28 16.25 -1.06
CA ILE A 109 -9.40 15.29 -0.39
C ILE A 109 -8.82 15.90 0.89
N TYR A 110 -8.34 17.14 0.82
CA TYR A 110 -7.78 17.86 1.94
C TYR A 110 -8.80 18.05 3.06
N ASN A 111 -9.99 18.54 2.74
CA ASN A 111 -11.06 18.75 3.71
C ASN A 111 -11.51 17.43 4.35
N GLN A 112 -11.57 16.34 3.57
CA GLN A 112 -11.85 15.00 4.09
C GLN A 112 -10.76 14.52 5.05
N GLU A 113 -9.49 14.72 4.73
CA GLU A 113 -8.38 14.31 5.59
C GLU A 113 -8.30 15.15 6.88
N VAL A 114 -8.57 16.45 6.78
CA VAL A 114 -8.71 17.34 7.95
C VAL A 114 -9.86 16.88 8.83
N ALA A 115 -11.02 16.55 8.27
CA ALA A 115 -12.16 16.04 9.02
C ALA A 115 -11.83 14.71 9.73
N LYS A 116 -11.18 13.76 9.03
CA LYS A 116 -10.69 12.51 9.63
C LYS A 116 -9.68 12.75 10.75
N SER A 117 -8.79 13.73 10.58
CA SER A 117 -7.81 14.10 11.60
C SER A 117 -8.50 14.70 12.85
N LYS A 118 -9.47 15.59 12.66
CA LYS A 118 -10.27 16.16 13.75
C LYS A 118 -11.05 15.07 14.49
N ALA A 119 -11.76 14.19 13.77
CA ALA A 119 -12.49 13.08 14.37
C ALA A 119 -11.58 12.16 15.20
N ARG A 120 -10.39 11.83 14.67
CA ARG A 120 -9.37 11.08 15.43
C ARG A 120 -8.93 11.81 16.69
N ARG A 121 -8.68 13.12 16.63
CA ARG A 121 -8.30 13.91 17.81
C ARG A 121 -9.40 13.97 18.86
N GLU A 122 -10.64 14.18 18.44
CA GLU A 122 -11.80 14.18 19.35
C GLU A 122 -12.00 12.81 19.99
N GLU A 123 -11.84 11.73 19.23
CA GLU A 123 -11.89 10.37 19.76
C GLU A 123 -10.77 10.13 20.79
N LEU A 124 -9.54 10.55 20.48
CA LEU A 124 -8.42 10.47 21.42
C LEU A 124 -8.67 11.33 22.67
N GLN A 125 -9.22 12.53 22.52
CA GLN A 125 -9.55 13.41 23.64
C GLN A 125 -10.61 12.76 24.54
N LYS A 126 -11.67 12.18 23.97
CA LYS A 126 -12.68 11.43 24.74
C LYS A 126 -12.10 10.23 25.49
N ARG A 127 -11.13 9.53 24.89
CA ARG A 127 -10.48 8.35 25.49
C ARG A 127 -9.51 8.70 26.62
N TYR A 128 -8.69 9.74 26.45
CA TYR A 128 -7.59 10.05 27.38
C TYR A 128 -7.83 11.25 28.29
N LEU A 129 -8.75 12.15 27.90
CA LEU A 129 -9.21 13.30 28.68
C LEU A 129 -10.73 13.19 28.85
N PRO A 130 -11.24 12.16 29.56
CA PRO A 130 -12.65 12.14 29.91
C PRO A 130 -12.94 13.45 30.64
N GLU A 131 -13.90 14.21 30.13
CA GLU A 131 -14.34 15.47 30.73
C GLU A 131 -14.90 15.16 32.12
N VAL A 132 -14.04 15.20 33.13
CA VAL A 132 -14.48 15.09 34.52
C VAL A 132 -15.26 16.37 34.80
N PRO A 133 -16.54 16.29 35.22
CA PRO A 133 -17.30 17.47 35.56
C PRO A 133 -16.52 18.26 36.61
N PRO A 134 -16.42 19.61 36.48
CA PRO A 134 -15.66 20.42 37.42
C PRO A 134 -16.18 20.13 38.82
N LYS A 135 -15.32 19.57 39.68
CA LYS A 135 -15.67 19.31 41.08
C LYS A 135 -15.91 20.66 41.74
N THR A 136 -17.16 21.03 41.92
CA THR A 136 -17.54 22.20 42.70
C THR A 136 -17.26 21.89 44.17
N ILE A 137 -16.09 22.34 44.64
CA ILE A 137 -15.72 22.24 46.04
C ILE A 137 -16.66 23.16 46.83
N GLY A 138 -17.35 22.60 47.83
CA GLY A 138 -18.22 23.39 48.70
C GLY A 138 -17.42 24.43 49.49
N LYS A 139 -18.02 25.59 49.78
CA LYS A 139 -17.34 26.72 50.46
C LYS A 139 -16.57 26.32 51.73
N LYS A 140 -17.06 25.33 52.48
CA LYS A 140 -16.39 24.81 53.70
C LYS A 140 -15.07 24.10 53.38
N GLN A 141 -15.09 23.18 52.42
CA GLN A 141 -13.88 22.45 51.98
C GLN A 141 -12.85 23.40 51.36
N LEU A 142 -13.30 24.45 50.67
CA LEU A 142 -12.42 25.49 50.13
C LEU A 142 -11.71 26.27 51.24
N LYS A 143 -12.41 26.62 52.33
CA LYS A 143 -11.77 27.26 53.49
C LYS A 143 -10.73 26.35 54.13
N GLU A 144 -11.04 25.08 54.33
CA GLU A 144 -10.10 24.10 54.88
C GLU A 144 -8.87 23.88 53.98
N SER A 145 -9.01 23.93 52.65
CA SER A 145 -7.86 23.81 51.75
C SER A 145 -7.00 25.08 51.78
N VAL A 146 -7.61 26.26 51.83
CA VAL A 146 -6.89 27.53 51.99
C VAL A 146 -6.15 27.58 53.32
N GLU A 147 -6.77 27.21 54.43
CA GLU A 147 -6.11 27.15 55.74
C GLU A 147 -4.96 26.14 55.75
N ARG A 148 -5.15 24.97 55.10
CA ARG A 148 -4.08 23.99 54.94
C ARG A 148 -2.90 24.56 54.15
N LEU A 149 -3.15 25.26 53.03
CA LEU A 149 -2.09 25.93 52.26
C LEU A 149 -1.38 27.00 53.09
N PHE A 150 -2.13 27.80 53.87
CA PHE A 150 -1.57 28.89 54.66
C PHE A 150 -0.66 28.41 55.78
N ARG A 151 -0.95 27.23 56.36
CA ARG A 151 -0.11 26.61 57.40
C ARG A 151 1.14 25.92 56.84
N VAL A 152 1.26 25.77 55.52
CA VAL A 152 2.48 25.22 54.93
C VAL A 152 3.55 26.30 54.91
N ASP A 153 4.54 26.16 55.80
CA ASP A 153 5.84 26.80 55.60
C ASP A 153 6.52 26.17 54.38
N TYR A 154 6.29 26.75 53.20
CA TYR A 154 6.87 26.27 51.95
C TYR A 154 8.40 26.19 52.04
N VAL A 155 9.02 27.09 52.80
CA VAL A 155 10.47 27.10 53.04
C VAL A 155 10.94 25.81 53.70
N LYS A 156 10.28 25.37 54.79
CA LYS A 156 10.66 24.12 55.48
C LYS A 156 10.43 22.89 54.61
N ARG A 157 9.32 22.86 53.87
CA ARG A 157 9.01 21.73 52.97
C ARG A 157 10.01 21.64 51.82
N ASP A 158 10.44 22.79 51.29
CA ASP A 158 11.43 22.84 50.22
C ASP A 158 12.80 22.37 50.71
N GLU A 159 13.24 22.80 51.90
CA GLU A 159 14.47 22.28 52.52
C GLU A 159 14.43 20.77 52.75
N GLU A 160 13.30 20.20 53.18
CA GLU A 160 13.14 18.75 53.34
C GLU A 160 13.18 18.02 51.99
N LEU A 161 12.51 18.56 50.97
CA LEU A 161 12.55 18.03 49.61
C LEU A 161 13.97 18.07 49.04
N PHE A 162 14.68 19.18 49.23
CA PHE A 162 16.06 19.35 48.81
C PHE A 162 16.97 18.36 49.53
N LYS A 163 16.80 18.19 50.85
CA LYS A 163 17.58 17.21 51.63
C LYS A 163 17.36 15.78 51.18
N LYS A 164 16.13 15.43 50.79
CA LYS A 164 15.78 14.08 50.37
C LYS A 164 16.23 13.77 48.94
N HIS A 165 16.15 14.75 48.04
CA HIS A 165 16.33 14.52 46.60
C HIS A 165 17.66 15.02 46.05
N VAL A 166 18.36 15.94 46.72
CA VAL A 166 19.62 16.52 46.23
C VAL A 166 20.81 16.00 47.01
N TYR A 167 20.83 16.12 48.35
CA TYR A 167 22.00 15.71 49.15
C TYR A 167 22.48 14.25 48.97
N PRO A 168 21.62 13.24 48.75
CA PRO A 168 22.10 11.88 48.53
C PRO A 168 22.97 11.73 47.27
N TYR A 169 22.84 12.65 46.31
CA TYR A 169 23.60 12.65 45.06
C TYR A 169 24.72 13.68 45.03
N ASP A 170 24.85 14.52 46.08
CA ASP A 170 25.99 15.41 46.19
C ASP A 170 27.25 14.61 46.51
N PRO A 171 28.33 14.77 45.72
CA PRO A 171 29.57 14.06 45.97
C PRO A 171 30.09 14.45 47.37
N PRO A 172 30.48 13.47 48.21
CA PRO A 172 31.00 13.77 49.53
C PRO A 172 32.23 14.68 49.39
N THR A 173 32.20 15.81 50.09
CA THR A 173 33.32 16.76 50.14
C THR A 173 34.39 16.22 51.08
N THR A 174 35.03 15.12 50.69
CA THR A 174 36.19 14.61 51.41
C THR A 174 37.32 15.62 51.29
N LYS A 175 37.65 16.28 52.39
CA LYS A 175 38.86 17.10 52.48
C LYS A 175 40.06 16.18 52.39
N ILE A 176 40.71 16.16 51.24
CA ILE A 176 41.95 15.40 51.04
C ILE A 176 43.01 16.03 51.94
N SER A 177 43.63 15.23 52.82
CA SER A 177 44.70 15.72 53.68
C SER A 177 45.93 16.06 52.82
N ARG A 178 46.75 17.03 53.25
CA ARG A 178 47.95 17.45 52.49
C ARG A 178 48.89 16.26 52.19
N THR A 179 49.02 15.34 53.14
CA THR A 179 49.81 14.11 52.99
C THR A 179 49.25 13.18 51.92
N ASP A 180 47.91 13.07 51.79
CA ASP A 180 47.28 12.27 50.73
C ASP A 180 47.50 12.90 49.35
N VAL A 181 47.47 14.23 49.26
CA VAL A 181 47.79 14.96 48.02
C VAL A 181 49.22 14.67 47.58
N GLU A 182 50.19 14.75 48.50
CA GLU A 182 51.59 14.44 48.22
C GLU A 182 51.79 12.97 47.80
N ALA A 183 51.12 12.02 48.46
CA ALA A 183 51.15 10.61 48.08
C ALA A 183 50.55 10.38 46.69
N MET A 184 49.45 11.05 46.34
CA MET A 184 48.85 10.99 45.01
C MET A 184 49.76 11.60 43.94
N ALA A 185 50.37 12.75 44.21
CA ALA A 185 51.31 13.39 43.31
C ALA A 185 52.52 12.48 43.01
N ASN A 186 53.06 11.82 44.04
CA ASN A 186 54.16 10.86 43.88
C ASN A 186 53.75 9.62 43.05
N ARG A 187 52.52 9.11 43.23
CA ARG A 187 52.00 8.00 42.41
C ARG A 187 51.86 8.39 40.93
N LEU A 188 51.37 9.59 40.64
CA LEU A 188 51.24 10.10 39.27
C LEU A 188 52.60 10.35 38.62
N SER A 189 53.57 10.87 39.38
CA SER A 189 54.93 11.12 38.88
C SER A 189 55.68 9.83 38.49
N ARG A 190 55.48 8.72 39.21
CA ARG A 190 56.18 7.45 38.92
C ARG A 190 55.65 6.66 37.73
N ARG A 191 54.42 6.92 37.26
CA ARG A 191 53.83 6.16 36.14
C ARG A 191 54.22 6.71 34.75
N GLY A 192 54.95 7.81 34.70
CA GLY A 192 55.46 8.45 33.48
C GLY A 192 56.95 8.24 33.19
N SER A 193 57.62 7.33 33.91
CA SER A 193 58.99 6.88 33.65
C SER A 193 59.01 5.38 33.42
#